data_AF-A0A925FS63-F1
#
_entry.id   AF-A0A925FS63-F1
#
_cell.length_a   1.000
_cell.length_b   1.000
_cell.length_c   1.000
_cell.angle_alpha   90.00
_cell.angle_beta   90.00
_cell.angle_gamma   90.00
#
_symmetry.space_group_name_H-M   'P 1'
#
loop_
_entity.id
_entity.type
_entity.pdbx_description
1 polymer ?
#
loop_
_entity_poly.entity_id
_entity_poly.type
_entity_poly.pdbx_seq_one_letter_code
_entity_poly.pdbx_strand_id
1 'polypeptide(L)'
;MQKKKLVVLTGAGISAESGLKTFRDSDGLWEGYDLEDVATPRAWKKNPSLVLAFYNDRRKNVRAASPNDAHRGLAALQDHFDVMIITQNIDDLHERGGSKNIIHLHGEILKMRSEKNERLVAPIHDDIVIGQKAPDGAQYRPDIVWFEEPVPRIELAIIEVLKADIFVVVGTSL
;
A
#
# COMPACT_ATOMS: atom_id res chain seq x y z
N MET A 1 -13.67 -30.39 7.40
CA MET A 1 -12.26 -30.21 7.79
C MET A 1 -11.98 -28.72 7.84
N GLN A 2 -11.15 -28.25 8.78
CA GLN A 2 -10.75 -26.84 8.82
C GLN A 2 -9.87 -26.54 7.61
N LYS A 3 -10.10 -25.41 6.93
CA LYS A 3 -9.26 -24.97 5.81
C LYS A 3 -7.85 -24.68 6.33
N LYS A 4 -6.82 -25.09 5.59
CA LYS A 4 -5.42 -24.74 5.91
C LYS A 4 -5.22 -23.23 5.79
N LYS A 5 -4.34 -22.68 6.62
CA LYS A 5 -3.99 -21.26 6.61
C LYS A 5 -2.93 -20.96 5.56
N LEU A 6 -3.33 -20.18 4.55
CA LEU A 6 -2.47 -19.71 3.47
C LEU A 6 -2.17 -18.23 3.67
N VAL A 7 -0.92 -17.90 4.00
CA VAL A 7 -0.46 -16.51 4.09
C VAL A 7 0.30 -16.15 2.83
N VAL A 8 -0.07 -15.04 2.19
CA VAL A 8 0.56 -14.58 0.94
C VAL A 8 1.16 -13.20 1.17
N LEU A 9 2.49 -13.09 1.08
CA LEU A 9 3.19 -11.81 1.03
C LEU A 9 3.26 -11.31 -0.41
N THR A 10 2.69 -10.14 -0.67
CA THR A 10 2.70 -9.52 -2.01
C THR A 10 3.50 -8.22 -2.04
N GLY A 11 4.13 -7.95 -3.17
CA GLY A 11 4.79 -6.68 -3.49
C GLY A 11 4.36 -6.13 -4.85
N ALA A 12 5.00 -5.03 -5.28
CA ALA A 12 4.54 -4.23 -6.43
C ALA A 12 4.42 -5.02 -7.73
N GLY A 13 5.21 -6.08 -7.90
CA GLY A 13 5.18 -6.94 -9.09
C GLY A 13 3.83 -7.63 -9.32
N ILE A 14 3.03 -7.87 -8.27
CA ILE A 14 1.68 -8.42 -8.46
C ILE A 14 0.74 -7.43 -9.19
N SER A 15 1.00 -6.13 -9.05
CA SER A 15 0.20 -5.05 -9.64
C SER A 15 0.72 -4.60 -11.01
N ALA A 16 1.85 -5.13 -11.47
CA ALA A 16 2.48 -4.72 -12.74
C ALA A 16 1.56 -4.94 -13.94
N GLU A 17 0.93 -6.11 -14.06
CA GLU A 17 -0.03 -6.42 -15.14
C GLU A 17 -1.33 -5.61 -15.06
N SER A 18 -1.54 -4.88 -13.96
CA SER A 18 -2.65 -3.92 -13.81
C SER A 18 -2.29 -2.50 -14.29
N GLY A 19 -1.10 -2.33 -14.87
CA GLY A 19 -0.61 -1.04 -15.37
C GLY A 19 0.03 -0.14 -14.31
N LEU A 20 0.26 -0.66 -13.09
CA LEU A 20 0.96 0.08 -12.03
C LEU A 20 2.45 -0.22 -12.09
N LYS A 21 3.28 0.81 -12.25
CA LYS A 21 4.74 0.64 -12.30
C LYS A 21 5.27 0.13 -10.97
N THR A 22 6.25 -0.77 -11.04
CA THR A 22 6.93 -1.23 -9.83
C THR A 22 7.96 -0.20 -9.38
N PHE A 23 8.40 -0.31 -8.13
CA PHE A 23 9.40 0.60 -7.56
C PHE A 23 10.80 0.42 -8.19
N ARG A 24 11.13 -0.76 -8.73
CA ARG A 24 12.49 -1.10 -9.17
C ARG A 24 12.68 -1.17 -10.69
N ASP A 25 11.73 -0.69 -11.48
CA ASP A 25 11.86 -0.71 -12.93
C ASP A 25 12.81 0.40 -13.40
N SER A 26 14.07 0.02 -13.62
CA SER A 26 15.15 0.70 -14.38
C SER A 26 15.44 2.16 -14.01
N ASP A 27 16.64 2.37 -13.45
CA ASP A 27 17.34 3.65 -13.20
C ASP A 27 17.27 4.22 -11.78
N GLY A 28 16.68 3.48 -10.83
CA GLY A 28 16.63 3.90 -9.41
C GLY A 28 15.60 5.00 -9.12
N LEU A 29 14.77 5.34 -10.10
CA LEU A 29 13.70 6.32 -10.02
C LEU A 29 12.34 5.62 -9.87
N TRP A 30 11.47 6.18 -9.03
CA TRP A 30 10.08 5.76 -8.94
C TRP A 30 9.20 6.76 -9.70
N GLU A 31 8.65 6.34 -10.85
CA GLU A 31 7.85 7.20 -11.74
C GLU A 31 8.60 8.48 -12.18
N GLY A 32 9.93 8.39 -12.33
CA GLY A 32 10.79 9.50 -12.72
C GLY A 32 11.28 10.39 -11.57
N TYR A 33 10.96 10.04 -10.32
CA TYR A 33 11.42 10.75 -9.12
C TYR A 33 12.47 9.95 -8.34
N ASP A 34 13.44 10.65 -7.76
CA ASP A 34 14.27 10.08 -6.70
C ASP A 34 13.40 9.85 -5.45
N LEU A 35 13.48 8.66 -4.87
CA LEU A 35 12.78 8.28 -3.65
C LEU A 35 13.01 9.30 -2.54
N GLU A 36 14.24 9.79 -2.40
CA GLU A 36 14.64 10.72 -1.34
C GLU A 36 13.93 12.08 -1.44
N ASP A 37 13.33 12.39 -2.60
CA ASP A 37 12.57 13.62 -2.85
C ASP A 37 11.05 13.45 -2.68
N VAL A 38 10.52 12.22 -2.59
CA VAL A 38 9.06 11.97 -2.56
C VAL A 38 8.55 11.01 -1.49
N ALA A 39 9.39 10.14 -0.92
CA ALA A 39 8.96 9.05 -0.04
C ALA A 39 9.78 8.94 1.25
N THR A 40 10.18 10.08 1.82
CA THR A 40 10.81 10.18 3.15
C THR A 40 10.18 11.31 3.99
N PRO A 41 10.24 11.24 5.33
CA PRO A 41 9.87 12.37 6.19
C PRO A 41 10.68 13.65 5.88
N ARG A 42 11.93 13.48 5.42
CA ARG A 42 12.82 14.57 5.01
C ARG A 42 12.29 15.27 3.75
N ALA A 43 11.84 14.50 2.75
CA ALA A 43 11.17 15.02 1.55
C ALA A 43 9.92 15.83 1.90
N TRP A 44 9.07 15.30 2.78
CA TRP A 44 7.87 15.99 3.25
C TRP A 44 8.17 17.34 3.88
N LYS A 45 9.19 17.39 4.76
CA LYS A 45 9.62 18.64 5.40
C LYS A 45 10.23 19.63 4.39
N LYS A 46 10.94 19.12 3.38
CA LYS A 46 11.62 19.93 2.35
C LYS A 46 10.63 20.54 1.35
N ASN A 47 9.73 19.74 0.80
CA ASN A 47 8.76 20.17 -0.22
C ASN A 47 7.48 19.31 -0.17
N PRO A 48 6.53 19.63 0.72
CA PRO A 48 5.30 18.85 0.86
C PRO A 48 4.42 18.93 -0.40
N SER A 49 4.46 20.05 -1.14
CA SER A 49 3.71 20.20 -2.39
C SER A 49 4.13 19.18 -3.45
N LEU A 50 5.44 18.92 -3.56
CA LEU A 50 5.99 17.91 -4.48
C LEU A 50 5.53 16.51 -4.09
N VAL A 51 5.66 16.16 -2.81
CA VAL A 51 5.24 14.86 -2.28
C VAL A 51 3.73 14.65 -2.50
N LEU A 52 2.92 15.67 -2.23
CA LEU A 52 1.47 15.61 -2.49
C LEU A 52 1.17 15.40 -3.97
N ALA A 53 1.80 16.16 -4.87
CA ALA A 53 1.62 15.98 -6.31
C ALA A 53 1.97 14.55 -6.76
N PHE A 54 3.11 14.04 -6.28
CA PHE A 54 3.55 12.67 -6.56
C PHE A 54 2.51 11.62 -6.18
N TYR A 55 1.98 11.67 -4.95
CA TYR A 55 0.99 10.70 -4.47
C TYR A 55 -0.41 10.93 -5.05
N ASN A 56 -0.78 12.17 -5.39
CA ASN A 56 -2.03 12.48 -6.08
C ASN A 56 -2.09 11.83 -7.47
N ASP A 57 -0.98 11.90 -8.21
CA ASP A 57 -0.87 11.21 -9.50
C ASP A 57 -0.93 9.69 -9.35
N ARG A 58 -0.28 9.12 -8.33
CA ARG A 58 -0.40 7.68 -8.06
C ARG A 58 -1.83 7.27 -7.69
N ARG A 59 -2.55 8.11 -6.95
CA ARG A 59 -3.97 7.88 -6.66
C ARG A 59 -4.81 7.84 -7.93
N LYS A 60 -4.52 8.71 -8.91
CA LYS A 60 -5.16 8.68 -10.23
C LYS A 60 -4.85 7.37 -10.98
N ASN A 61 -3.59 6.95 -10.99
CA ASN A 61 -3.18 5.69 -11.61
C ASN A 61 -3.88 4.47 -10.98
N VAL A 62 -3.91 4.40 -9.64
CA VAL A 62 -4.56 3.30 -8.91
C VAL A 62 -6.06 3.26 -9.19
N ARG A 63 -6.73 4.42 -9.22
CA ARG A 63 -8.17 4.48 -9.58
C ARG A 63 -8.45 3.99 -11.00
N ALA A 64 -7.54 4.25 -11.94
CA ALA A 64 -7.68 3.80 -13.33
C ALA A 64 -7.32 2.32 -13.54
N ALA A 65 -6.48 1.75 -12.68
CA ALA A 65 -6.10 0.34 -12.74
C ALA A 65 -7.30 -0.58 -12.40
N SER A 66 -7.25 -1.82 -12.87
CA SER A 66 -8.20 -2.87 -12.52
C SER A 66 -7.44 -4.09 -12.02
N PRO A 67 -8.00 -4.89 -11.08
CA PRO A 67 -7.35 -6.11 -10.64
C PRO A 67 -7.01 -7.01 -11.83
N ASN A 68 -5.85 -7.63 -11.83
CA ASN A 68 -5.46 -8.64 -12.82
C ASN A 68 -5.80 -10.07 -12.34
N ASP A 69 -5.38 -11.07 -13.11
CA ASP A 69 -5.65 -12.48 -12.82
C ASP A 69 -4.96 -12.97 -11.56
N ALA A 70 -3.83 -12.39 -11.16
CA ALA A 70 -3.17 -12.74 -9.89
C ALA A 70 -4.05 -12.35 -8.69
N HIS A 71 -4.63 -11.14 -8.68
CA HIS A 71 -5.52 -10.69 -7.62
C HIS A 71 -6.77 -11.57 -7.52
N ARG A 72 -7.42 -11.83 -8.68
CA ARG A 72 -8.60 -12.70 -8.75
C ARG A 72 -8.29 -14.14 -8.35
N GLY A 73 -7.13 -14.65 -8.75
CA GLY A 73 -6.67 -15.99 -8.39
C GLY A 73 -6.47 -16.15 -6.89
N LEU A 74 -5.81 -15.18 -6.24
CA LEU A 74 -5.65 -15.19 -4.79
C LEU A 74 -7.01 -15.09 -4.05
N ALA A 75 -7.93 -14.29 -4.57
CA ALA A 75 -9.29 -14.22 -4.04
C ALA A 75 -10.05 -15.56 -4.19
N ALA A 76 -9.90 -16.26 -5.32
CA ALA A 76 -10.53 -17.56 -5.54
C ALA A 76 -9.99 -18.66 -4.60
N LEU A 77 -8.73 -18.58 -4.17
CA LEU A 77 -8.16 -19.52 -3.20
C LEU A 77 -8.87 -19.51 -1.84
N GLN A 78 -9.61 -18.44 -1.51
CA GLN A 78 -10.44 -18.35 -0.31
C GLN A 78 -11.50 -19.46 -0.23
N ASP A 79 -11.89 -20.07 -1.35
CA ASP A 79 -12.82 -21.20 -1.38
C ASP A 79 -12.20 -22.49 -0.82
N HIS A 80 -10.87 -22.59 -0.85
CA HIS A 80 -10.12 -23.78 -0.45
C HIS A 80 -9.27 -23.58 0.82
N PHE A 81 -8.85 -22.34 1.08
CA PHE A 81 -7.93 -21.99 2.17
C PHE A 81 -8.50 -20.88 3.07
N ASP A 82 -8.01 -20.80 4.31
CA ASP A 82 -8.10 -19.58 5.11
C ASP A 82 -6.97 -18.65 4.64
N VAL A 83 -7.30 -17.75 3.70
CA VAL A 83 -6.31 -16.88 3.06
C VAL A 83 -6.14 -15.59 3.85
N MET A 84 -4.88 -15.24 4.10
CA MET A 84 -4.47 -13.93 4.61
C MET A 84 -3.48 -13.30 3.64
N ILE A 85 -3.85 -12.16 3.07
CA ILE A 85 -2.95 -11.37 2.23
C ILE A 85 -2.20 -10.38 3.12
N ILE A 86 -0.87 -10.43 3.09
CA ILE A 86 0.00 -9.39 3.64
C ILE A 86 0.59 -8.67 2.43
N THR A 87 0.35 -7.37 2.29
CA THR A 87 0.80 -6.62 1.12
C THR A 87 1.69 -5.45 1.50
N GLN A 88 2.76 -5.29 0.74
CA GLN A 88 3.59 -4.08 0.74
C GLN A 88 3.01 -3.00 -0.18
N ASN A 89 2.01 -3.35 -1.00
CA ASN A 89 1.38 -2.42 -1.92
C ASN A 89 0.48 -1.46 -1.17
N ILE A 90 0.33 -0.28 -1.75
CA ILE A 90 -0.51 0.80 -1.25
C ILE A 90 -1.80 0.93 -2.06
N ASP A 91 -1.93 0.18 -3.16
CA ASP A 91 -3.15 0.09 -3.96
C ASP A 91 -4.21 -0.80 -3.31
N ASP A 92 -5.45 -0.73 -3.80
CA ASP A 92 -6.62 -1.48 -3.31
C ASP A 92 -7.01 -2.64 -4.26
N LEU A 93 -6.08 -3.14 -5.07
CA LEU A 93 -6.38 -4.14 -6.11
C LEU A 93 -6.69 -5.52 -5.51
N HIS A 94 -6.21 -5.83 -4.31
CA HIS A 94 -6.60 -7.04 -3.59
C HIS A 94 -8.07 -6.99 -3.17
N GLU A 95 -8.50 -5.87 -2.58
CA GLU A 95 -9.88 -5.62 -2.19
C GLU A 95 -10.80 -5.71 -3.41
N ARG A 96 -10.47 -4.96 -4.47
CA ARG A 96 -11.24 -4.97 -5.72
C ARG A 96 -11.19 -6.32 -6.44
N GLY A 97 -10.13 -7.10 -6.23
CA GLY A 97 -9.97 -8.46 -6.74
C GLY A 97 -10.79 -9.50 -5.98
N GLY A 98 -11.34 -9.15 -4.80
CA GLY A 98 -12.22 -10.00 -3.99
C GLY A 98 -11.55 -10.63 -2.77
N SER A 99 -10.31 -10.27 -2.43
CA SER A 99 -9.65 -10.70 -1.20
C SER A 99 -10.34 -10.07 0.03
N LYS A 100 -10.58 -10.87 1.07
CA LYS A 100 -11.34 -10.46 2.26
C LYS A 100 -10.48 -10.12 3.47
N ASN A 101 -9.35 -10.80 3.63
CA ASN A 101 -8.45 -10.61 4.77
C ASN A 101 -7.11 -10.05 4.27
N ILE A 102 -6.86 -8.77 4.53
CA ILE A 102 -5.72 -8.05 3.98
C ILE A 102 -5.04 -7.22 5.08
N ILE A 103 -3.71 -7.28 5.14
CA ILE A 103 -2.87 -6.42 5.97
C ILE A 103 -1.98 -5.59 5.04
N HIS A 104 -2.26 -4.29 4.97
CA HIS A 104 -1.37 -3.31 4.33
C HIS A 104 -0.23 -2.94 5.28
N LEU A 105 0.99 -3.31 4.91
CA LEU A 105 2.19 -2.96 5.67
C LEU A 105 2.53 -1.48 5.48
N HIS A 106 2.44 -0.96 4.26
CA HIS A 106 2.92 0.38 3.91
C HIS A 106 1.81 1.43 3.77
N GLY A 107 0.65 1.16 4.36
CA GLY A 107 -0.50 2.06 4.29
C GLY A 107 -1.28 1.93 2.97
N GLU A 108 -2.16 2.89 2.72
CA GLU A 108 -3.20 2.80 1.68
C GLU A 108 -3.34 4.15 0.96
N ILE A 109 -3.21 4.16 -0.38
CA ILE A 109 -3.15 5.39 -1.19
C ILE A 109 -4.47 6.17 -1.26
N LEU A 110 -5.58 5.46 -1.02
CA LEU A 110 -6.94 6.01 -0.94
C LEU A 110 -7.28 6.49 0.48
N LYS A 111 -6.27 6.63 1.35
CA LYS A 111 -6.38 7.22 2.68
C LYS A 111 -5.38 8.36 2.87
N MET A 112 -5.76 9.29 3.74
CA MET A 112 -4.91 10.39 4.20
C MET A 112 -4.91 10.41 5.72
N ARG A 113 -3.80 10.86 6.32
CA ARG A 113 -3.64 10.99 7.78
C ARG A 113 -3.09 12.35 8.18
N SER A 114 -3.33 12.76 9.43
CA SER A 114 -2.63 13.91 10.00
C SER A 114 -1.12 13.66 10.02
N GLU A 115 -0.33 14.68 9.68
CA GLU A 115 1.13 14.63 9.85
C GLU A 115 1.58 14.59 11.32
N LYS A 116 0.70 14.93 12.28
CA LYS A 116 1.00 14.91 13.73
C LYS A 116 0.39 13.72 14.46
N ASN A 117 -0.67 13.13 13.93
CA ASN A 117 -1.41 12.05 14.59
C ASN A 117 -1.82 10.98 13.58
N GLU A 118 -1.09 9.88 13.57
CA GLU A 118 -1.33 8.74 12.69
C GLU A 118 -2.70 8.06 12.87
N ARG A 119 -3.40 8.32 13.98
CA ARG A 119 -4.74 7.77 14.23
C ARG A 119 -5.85 8.58 13.56
N LEU A 120 -5.55 9.81 13.12
CA LEU A 120 -6.50 10.67 12.41
C LEU A 120 -6.46 10.36 10.91
N VAL A 121 -7.04 9.21 10.55
CA VAL A 121 -7.12 8.72 9.17
C VAL A 121 -8.50 9.01 8.57
N ALA A 122 -8.53 9.41 7.31
CA ALA A 122 -9.76 9.60 6.55
C ALA A 122 -9.61 9.01 5.13
N PRO A 123 -10.70 8.53 4.51
CA PRO A 123 -10.68 8.18 3.10
C PRO A 123 -10.45 9.43 2.24
N ILE A 124 -9.81 9.25 1.09
CA ILE A 124 -9.59 10.30 0.10
C ILE A 124 -9.83 9.77 -1.31
N HIS A 125 -10.68 10.47 -2.06
CA HIS A 125 -10.95 10.15 -3.45
C HIS A 125 -10.26 11.12 -4.42
N ASP A 126 -10.05 12.37 -4.01
CA ASP A 126 -9.46 13.41 -4.84
C ASP A 126 -8.00 13.70 -4.45
N ASP A 127 -7.48 14.84 -4.89
CA ASP A 127 -6.13 15.29 -4.58
C ASP A 127 -6.07 15.84 -3.14
N ILE A 128 -5.00 15.52 -2.40
CA ILE A 128 -4.69 16.18 -1.14
C ILE A 128 -3.97 17.48 -1.48
N VAL A 129 -4.39 18.59 -0.88
CA VAL A 129 -3.83 19.92 -1.15
C VAL A 129 -3.18 20.54 0.08
N ILE A 130 -2.20 21.41 -0.14
CA ILE A 130 -1.59 22.20 0.93
C ILE A 130 -2.66 23.09 1.59
N GLY A 131 -2.66 23.11 2.92
CA GLY A 131 -3.64 23.79 3.75
C GLY A 131 -4.87 22.94 4.11
N GLN A 132 -5.02 21.74 3.52
CA GLN A 132 -6.07 20.80 3.91
C GLN A 132 -5.73 20.19 5.28
N LYS A 133 -6.48 20.59 6.30
CA LYS A 133 -6.16 20.25 7.70
C LYS A 133 -6.99 19.08 8.23
N ALA A 134 -6.35 18.24 9.01
CA ALA A 134 -6.99 17.24 9.85
C ALA A 134 -7.67 17.89 11.08
N PRO A 135 -8.48 17.15 11.86
CA PRO A 135 -9.19 17.69 13.03
C PRO A 135 -8.29 18.30 14.11
N ASP A 136 -7.01 17.93 14.15
CA ASP A 136 -5.99 18.49 15.05
C ASP A 136 -5.34 19.78 14.50
N GLY A 137 -5.81 20.27 13.36
CA GLY A 137 -5.30 21.47 12.68
C GLY A 137 -3.98 21.27 11.93
N ALA A 138 -3.43 20.06 11.90
CA ALA A 138 -2.23 19.73 11.15
C ALA A 138 -2.54 19.40 9.68
N GLN A 139 -1.53 19.46 8.81
CA GLN A 139 -1.68 19.14 7.40
C GLN A 139 -2.01 17.65 7.20
N TYR A 140 -2.96 17.34 6.31
CA TYR A 140 -3.12 15.99 5.81
C TYR A 140 -1.97 15.60 4.88
N ARG A 141 -1.46 14.39 5.06
CA ARG A 141 -0.53 13.71 4.16
C ARG A 141 -1.12 12.37 3.70
N PRO A 142 -0.57 11.75 2.65
CA PRO A 142 -0.94 10.37 2.29
C PRO A 142 -0.74 9.43 3.49
N ASP A 143 -1.68 8.50 3.69
CA ASP A 143 -1.55 7.45 4.71
C ASP A 143 -0.63 6.33 4.21
N ILE A 144 0.61 6.70 3.93
CA ILE A 144 1.67 5.83 3.40
C ILE A 144 2.80 5.82 4.41
N VAL A 145 3.36 4.63 4.65
CA VAL A 145 4.61 4.47 5.41
C VAL A 145 5.76 4.81 4.48
N TRP A 146 6.51 5.85 4.82
CA TRP A 146 7.70 6.25 4.08
C TRP A 146 8.93 5.50 4.55
N PHE A 147 9.99 5.56 3.75
CA PHE A 147 11.30 5.12 4.21
C PHE A 147 11.67 5.93 5.46
N GLU A 148 12.38 5.28 6.40
CA GLU A 148 12.71 5.81 7.74
C GLU A 148 11.54 5.83 8.74
N GLU A 149 10.31 5.51 8.33
CA GLU A 149 9.18 5.36 9.24
C GLU A 149 9.02 3.91 9.74
N PRO A 150 8.53 3.70 10.97
CA PRO A 150 8.17 2.37 11.44
C PRO A 150 6.98 1.81 10.64
N VAL A 151 6.90 0.49 10.51
CA VAL A 151 5.80 -0.23 9.82
C VAL A 151 4.77 -0.65 10.87
N PRO A 152 3.65 0.08 11.07
CA PRO A 152 2.82 -0.10 12.27
C PRO A 152 2.12 -1.47 12.35
N ARG A 153 1.87 -2.09 11.19
CA ARG A 153 1.17 -3.39 11.11
C ARG A 153 2.11 -4.60 11.08
N ILE A 154 3.42 -4.41 11.28
CA ILE A 154 4.39 -5.51 11.19
C ILE A 154 4.15 -6.59 12.25
N GLU A 155 3.80 -6.21 13.47
CA GLU A 155 3.52 -7.15 14.57
C GLU A 155 2.30 -8.03 14.27
N LEU A 156 1.25 -7.42 13.68
CA LEU A 156 0.06 -8.16 13.24
C LEU A 156 0.40 -9.15 12.12
N ALA A 157 1.22 -8.73 11.16
CA ALA A 157 1.69 -9.58 10.08
C ALA A 157 2.50 -10.77 10.61
N ILE A 158 3.41 -10.56 11.57
CA ILE A 158 4.20 -11.62 12.21
C ILE A 158 3.28 -12.67 12.85
N ILE A 159 2.26 -12.24 13.58
CA ILE A 159 1.29 -13.15 14.21
C ILE A 159 0.60 -14.04 13.18
N GLU A 160 0.23 -13.50 12.02
CA GLU A 160 -0.44 -14.26 10.98
C GLU A 160 0.52 -15.22 10.25
N VAL A 161 1.75 -14.78 9.99
CA VAL A 161 2.83 -15.62 9.42
C VAL A 161 3.14 -16.81 10.32
N LEU A 162 3.22 -16.62 11.64
CA LEU A 162 3.51 -17.70 12.60
C LEU A 162 2.41 -18.78 12.65
N LYS A 163 1.19 -18.46 12.19
CA LYS A 163 0.07 -19.41 12.10
C LYS A 163 -0.04 -20.09 10.73
N ALA A 164 0.79 -19.72 9.76
CA ALA A 164 0.65 -20.19 8.39
C ALA A 164 1.00 -21.68 8.26
N ASP A 165 0.13 -22.46 7.61
CA ASP A 165 0.47 -23.80 7.14
C ASP A 165 1.28 -23.71 5.83
N ILE A 166 1.00 -22.68 5.03
CA ILE A 166 1.63 -22.40 3.73
C ILE A 166 1.91 -20.90 3.65
N PHE A 167 3.15 -20.54 3.32
CA PHE A 167 3.55 -19.15 3.08
C PHE A 167 4.01 -18.98 1.63
N VAL A 168 3.41 -18.02 0.92
CA VAL A 168 3.70 -17.75 -0.50
C VAL A 168 4.17 -16.31 -0.65
N VAL A 169 5.18 -16.10 -1.50
CA VAL A 169 5.75 -14.78 -1.80
C VAL A 169 5.52 -14.48 -3.28
N VAL A 170 4.86 -13.36 -3.58
CA VAL A 170 4.47 -12.98 -4.95
C VAL A 170 4.85 -11.55 -5.27
N GLY A 171 5.60 -11.34 -6.35
CA GLY A 171 5.84 -10.01 -6.90
C GLY A 171 6.60 -9.05 -5.97
N THR A 172 7.44 -9.55 -5.07
CA THR A 172 8.31 -8.72 -4.21
C THR A 172 9.78 -8.99 -4.53
N SER A 173 10.63 -7.98 -4.34
CA SER A 173 12.07 -8.05 -4.59
C SER A 173 12.88 -8.69 -3.46
N LEU A 174 12.23 -8.99 -2.32
CA LEU A 174 12.86 -9.28 -1.02
C LEU A 174 13.91 -8.21 -0.68
#